data_AF-A0A7X9ZPD5-F1
#
_entry.id   AF-A0A7X9ZPD5-F1
#
_cell.length_a   1.000
_cell.length_b   1.000
_cell.length_c   1.000
_cell.angle_alpha   90.00
_cell.angle_beta   90.00
_cell.angle_gamma   90.00
#
_symmetry.space_group_name_H-M   'P 1'
#
loop_
_entity.id
_entity.type
_entity.pdbx_description
1 polymer ?
#
loop_
_entity_poly.entity_id
_entity_poly.type
_entity_poly.pdbx_seq_one_letter_code
_entity_poly.pdbx_strand_id
1 'polypeptide(L)'
;MIGPLTWSLAQIALSSAEMPPDPYFPPALATTPLSCRDNGRPMPILSDFENGWFSKHLRAAQEPSLYVAARKPPSGDDFILRFTWLRTFHAPVVIRVEPVPGGGFRLAARQLSGAGGYDPGKIAKRVDRAMTAAEVQGLRGVMARNAIFDQAPANCELGMDGSEWIIEGVDRAGYRFFKRWSPDDGAIRAVGLHLIGLSGWSFKDVY
;
A
#
# COMPACT_ATOMS: atom_id res chain seq x y z
N MET A 1 23.74 -38.22 53.27
CA MET A 1 24.57 -37.26 52.52
C MET A 1 24.18 -37.35 51.06
N ILE A 2 23.39 -36.39 50.57
CA ILE A 2 23.00 -36.28 49.16
C ILE A 2 23.15 -34.79 48.81
N GLY A 3 24.13 -34.46 47.96
CA GLY A 3 24.43 -33.08 47.55
C GLY A 3 23.52 -32.63 46.39
N PRO A 4 23.27 -31.32 46.23
CA PRO A 4 22.37 -30.82 45.20
C PRO A 4 23.07 -30.77 43.83
N LEU A 5 22.35 -31.24 42.81
CA LEU A 5 22.69 -31.14 41.39
C LEU A 5 22.47 -29.69 40.92
N THR A 6 23.54 -29.02 40.51
CA THR A 6 23.48 -27.71 39.84
C THR A 6 23.17 -27.92 38.36
N TRP A 7 22.04 -27.39 37.90
CA TRP A 7 21.70 -27.34 36.48
C TRP A 7 22.30 -26.07 35.87
N SER A 8 23.32 -26.24 35.04
CA SER A 8 23.89 -25.15 34.24
C SER A 8 22.96 -24.86 33.06
N LEU A 9 22.35 -23.67 33.04
CA LEU A 9 21.61 -23.17 31.88
C LEU A 9 22.61 -22.66 30.85
N ALA A 10 22.85 -23.45 29.80
CA ALA A 10 23.51 -22.96 28.60
C ALA A 10 22.61 -21.90 27.93
N GLN A 11 23.04 -20.64 27.95
CA GLN A 11 22.43 -19.58 27.16
C GLN A 11 22.78 -19.80 25.67
N ILE A 12 21.80 -20.28 24.91
CA ILE A 12 21.86 -20.24 23.45
C ILE A 12 21.65 -18.78 23.04
N ALA A 13 22.73 -18.13 22.61
CA ALA A 13 22.64 -16.87 21.90
C ALA A 13 21.91 -17.12 20.56
N LEU A 14 20.67 -16.67 20.45
CA LEU A 14 19.95 -16.61 19.18
C LEU A 14 20.67 -15.60 18.29
N SER A 15 21.42 -16.12 17.32
CA SER A 15 21.94 -15.35 16.19
C SER A 15 20.78 -14.61 15.53
N SER A 16 20.84 -13.27 15.53
CA SER A 16 19.91 -12.42 14.78
C SER A 16 20.28 -12.49 13.30
N ALA A 17 19.96 -13.61 12.65
CA ALA A 17 19.78 -13.57 11.21
C ALA A 17 18.62 -12.59 10.95
N GLU A 18 18.94 -11.40 10.45
CA GLU A 18 17.94 -10.43 9.98
C GLU A 18 17.02 -11.17 9.01
N MET A 19 15.79 -11.47 9.44
CA MET A 19 14.80 -12.05 8.55
C MET A 19 14.67 -11.12 7.34
N PRO A 20 14.59 -11.66 6.11
CA PRO A 20 14.35 -10.82 4.95
C PRO A 20 13.09 -9.98 5.22
N PRO A 21 13.09 -8.69 4.87
CA PRO A 21 11.97 -7.82 5.16
C PRO A 21 10.69 -8.44 4.58
N ASP A 22 9.60 -8.36 5.34
CA ASP A 22 8.31 -8.89 4.94
C ASP A 22 7.94 -8.47 3.50
N PRO A 23 7.40 -9.39 2.67
CA PRO A 23 6.98 -9.04 1.31
C PRO A 23 5.83 -8.04 1.35
N TYR A 24 5.90 -6.98 0.54
CA TYR A 24 4.83 -5.98 0.45
C TYR A 24 3.60 -6.47 -0.30
N PHE A 25 3.81 -7.33 -1.31
CA PHE A 25 2.77 -7.79 -2.22
C PHE A 25 2.65 -9.32 -2.22
N PRO A 26 1.44 -9.88 -2.45
CA PRO A 26 1.26 -11.32 -2.61
C PRO A 26 2.02 -11.85 -3.85
N PRO A 27 2.73 -12.99 -3.75
CA PRO A 27 3.42 -13.59 -4.90
C PRO A 27 2.49 -13.91 -6.08
N ALA A 28 1.21 -14.17 -5.82
CA ALA A 28 0.21 -14.45 -6.85
C ALA A 28 0.02 -13.31 -7.86
N LEU A 29 0.34 -12.06 -7.50
CA LEU A 29 0.24 -10.93 -8.44
C LEU A 29 1.26 -11.03 -9.59
N ALA A 30 2.38 -11.72 -9.37
CA ALA A 30 3.41 -11.95 -10.38
C ALA A 30 3.11 -13.11 -11.33
N THR A 31 2.18 -14.00 -10.96
CA THR A 31 1.84 -15.20 -11.75
C THR A 31 0.44 -15.15 -12.36
N THR A 32 -0.44 -14.29 -11.85
CA THR A 32 -1.81 -14.13 -12.37
C THR A 32 -1.78 -13.29 -13.65
N PRO A 33 -2.20 -13.85 -14.80
CA PRO A 33 -2.19 -13.12 -16.06
C PRO A 33 -3.34 -12.12 -16.14
N LEU A 34 -3.05 -10.93 -16.66
CA LEU A 34 -4.06 -9.96 -17.08
C LEU A 34 -4.71 -10.44 -18.37
N SER A 35 -6.04 -10.39 -18.40
CA SER A 35 -6.83 -10.65 -19.60
C SER A 35 -6.85 -9.42 -20.51
N CYS A 36 -5.78 -9.22 -21.26
CA CYS A 36 -5.68 -8.18 -22.28
C CYS A 36 -6.32 -8.65 -23.60
N ARG A 37 -7.08 -7.76 -24.26
CA ARG A 37 -7.81 -8.06 -25.51
C ARG A 37 -6.91 -8.24 -26.74
N ASP A 38 -5.60 -8.12 -26.58
CA ASP A 38 -4.64 -8.13 -27.69
C ASP A 38 -3.69 -9.32 -27.57
N ASN A 39 -3.35 -9.93 -28.71
CA ASN A 39 -2.72 -11.26 -28.89
C ASN A 39 -1.25 -11.35 -28.41
N GLY A 40 -0.92 -10.74 -27.28
CA GLY A 40 0.40 -10.71 -26.67
C GLY A 40 0.64 -11.80 -25.63
N ARG A 41 1.88 -11.86 -25.14
CA ARG A 41 2.24 -12.70 -23.99
C ARG A 41 1.42 -12.29 -22.77
N PRO A 42 0.96 -13.24 -21.94
CA PRO A 42 0.27 -12.91 -20.69
C PRO A 42 1.15 -11.99 -19.83
N MET A 43 0.62 -10.81 -19.50
CA MET A 43 1.29 -9.88 -18.59
C MET A 43 0.84 -10.15 -17.17
N PRO A 44 1.75 -10.13 -16.17
CA PRO A 44 1.34 -10.24 -14.78
C PRO A 44 0.59 -8.99 -14.32
N ILE A 45 -0.21 -9.09 -13.26
CA ILE A 45 -0.79 -7.92 -12.59
C ILE A 45 0.32 -7.00 -12.07
N LEU A 46 1.37 -7.59 -11.52
CA LEU A 46 2.54 -6.91 -10.97
C LEU A 46 3.82 -7.64 -11.40
N SER A 47 4.62 -7.02 -12.25
CA SER A 47 5.91 -7.56 -12.67
C SER A 47 6.94 -7.54 -11.53
N ASP A 48 8.02 -8.32 -11.65
CA ASP A 48 9.12 -8.31 -10.68
C ASP A 48 9.79 -6.94 -10.57
N PHE A 49 9.89 -6.22 -11.70
CA PHE A 49 10.39 -4.85 -11.73
C PHE A 49 9.51 -3.92 -10.89
N GLU A 50 8.20 -3.92 -11.13
CA GLU A 50 7.25 -3.09 -10.38
C GLU A 50 7.19 -3.47 -8.90
N ASN A 51 7.23 -4.76 -8.57
CA ASN A 51 7.27 -5.22 -7.19
C ASN A 51 8.49 -4.63 -6.46
N GLY A 52 9.69 -4.74 -7.05
CA GLY A 52 10.90 -4.15 -6.49
C GLY A 52 10.80 -2.63 -6.37
N TRP A 53 10.30 -1.97 -7.42
CA TRP A 53 10.15 -0.52 -7.49
C TRP A 53 9.16 0.02 -6.44
N PHE A 54 7.96 -0.55 -6.35
CA PHE A 54 6.92 -0.11 -5.40
C PHE A 54 7.33 -0.43 -3.96
N SER A 55 7.89 -1.63 -3.72
CA SER A 55 8.38 -2.01 -2.39
C SER A 55 9.49 -1.09 -1.88
N LYS A 56 10.38 -0.63 -2.77
CA LYS A 56 11.43 0.35 -2.42
C LYS A 56 10.82 1.66 -1.90
N HIS A 57 9.78 2.16 -2.58
CA HIS A 57 9.08 3.39 -2.18
C HIS A 57 8.31 3.22 -0.87
N LEU A 58 7.59 2.11 -0.70
CA LEU A 58 6.86 1.82 0.53
C LEU A 58 7.81 1.70 1.74
N ARG A 59 8.97 1.07 1.57
CA ARG A 59 10.00 0.99 2.62
C ARG A 59 10.55 2.37 2.98
N ALA A 60 10.85 3.21 1.99
CA ALA A 60 11.31 4.58 2.23
C ALA A 60 10.25 5.45 2.92
N ALA A 61 8.97 5.18 2.67
CA ALA A 61 7.83 5.79 3.37
C ALA A 61 7.57 5.21 4.77
N GLN A 62 8.35 4.20 5.20
CA GLN A 62 8.16 3.48 6.47
C GLN A 62 6.78 2.84 6.60
N GLU A 63 6.23 2.38 5.48
CA GLU A 63 4.92 1.76 5.47
C GLU A 63 5.00 0.26 5.76
N PRO A 64 4.08 -0.31 6.54
CA PRO A 64 4.03 -1.75 6.78
C PRO A 64 3.51 -2.51 5.54
N SER A 65 3.75 -3.82 5.48
CA SER A 65 3.13 -4.67 4.46
C SER A 65 1.65 -4.89 4.78
N LEU A 66 0.77 -4.45 3.88
CA LEU A 66 -0.67 -4.73 4.00
C LEU A 66 -0.99 -6.19 3.64
N TYR A 67 -0.18 -6.83 2.81
CA TYR A 67 -0.28 -8.27 2.57
C TYR A 67 -0.05 -9.07 3.86
N VAL A 68 0.93 -8.69 4.68
CA VAL A 68 1.13 -9.32 6.00
C VAL A 68 0.02 -8.93 6.97
N ALA A 69 -0.42 -7.67 6.97
CA ALA A 69 -1.53 -7.21 7.82
C ALA A 69 -2.83 -7.99 7.55
N ALA A 70 -3.08 -8.39 6.30
CA ALA A 70 -4.25 -9.18 5.91
C ALA A 70 -4.32 -10.58 6.55
N ARG A 71 -3.25 -11.08 7.18
CA ARG A 71 -3.27 -12.31 7.99
C ARG A 71 -4.09 -12.15 9.27
N LYS A 72 -4.31 -10.91 9.71
CA LYS A 72 -5.18 -10.54 10.84
C LYS A 72 -6.12 -9.43 10.35
N PRO A 73 -7.11 -9.77 9.51
CA PRO A 73 -7.95 -8.77 8.86
C PRO A 73 -8.76 -7.98 9.89
N PRO A 74 -9.14 -6.72 9.57
CA PRO A 74 -10.08 -5.96 10.37
C PRO A 74 -11.41 -6.71 10.54
N SER A 75 -12.10 -6.45 11.66
CA SER A 75 -13.40 -7.06 11.97
C SER A 75 -14.56 -6.16 11.53
N GLY A 76 -15.74 -6.76 11.32
CA GLY A 76 -16.94 -6.01 10.92
C GLY A 76 -16.75 -5.27 9.60
N ASP A 77 -17.11 -3.98 9.60
CA ASP A 77 -17.03 -3.10 8.43
C ASP A 77 -15.73 -2.28 8.39
N ASP A 78 -14.75 -2.59 9.24
CA ASP A 78 -13.45 -1.90 9.22
C ASP A 78 -12.60 -2.33 8.03
N PHE A 79 -11.70 -1.43 7.62
CA PHE A 79 -10.82 -1.65 6.48
C PHE A 79 -9.49 -0.93 6.68
N ILE A 80 -8.44 -1.40 6.00
CA ILE A 80 -7.21 -0.66 5.77
C ILE A 80 -7.18 -0.30 4.30
N LEU A 81 -6.86 0.95 3.98
CA LEU A 81 -6.72 1.42 2.61
C LEU A 81 -5.42 2.19 2.47
N ARG A 82 -4.59 1.85 1.48
CA ARG A 82 -3.39 2.60 1.13
C ARG A 82 -3.45 3.04 -0.32
N PHE A 83 -3.17 4.31 -0.56
CA PHE A 83 -2.91 4.87 -1.87
C PHE A 83 -1.42 5.19 -2.01
N THR A 84 -0.81 4.72 -3.07
CA THR A 84 0.58 5.01 -3.45
C THR A 84 0.56 5.65 -4.83
N TRP A 85 1.22 6.80 -4.95
CA TRP A 85 1.26 7.60 -6.16
C TRP A 85 2.71 7.91 -6.55
N LEU A 86 3.15 7.31 -7.66
CA LEU A 86 4.52 7.41 -8.15
C LEU A 86 4.54 8.08 -9.52
N ARG A 87 4.64 9.41 -9.53
CA ARG A 87 4.86 10.18 -10.76
C ARG A 87 6.32 10.13 -11.16
N THR A 88 6.61 9.92 -12.45
CA THR A 88 7.97 9.72 -12.96
C THR A 88 8.97 10.74 -12.42
N PHE A 89 8.64 12.04 -12.47
CA PHE A 89 9.55 13.14 -12.13
C PHE A 89 9.22 13.87 -10.83
N HIS A 90 8.24 13.40 -10.06
CA HIS A 90 7.78 14.10 -8.86
C HIS A 90 7.89 13.25 -7.61
N ALA A 91 7.92 13.95 -6.48
CA ALA A 91 7.90 13.38 -5.14
C ALA A 91 6.82 12.30 -4.98
N PRO A 92 7.22 11.05 -4.64
CA PRO A 92 6.31 9.97 -4.29
C PRO A 92 5.39 10.36 -3.13
N VAL A 93 4.14 9.92 -3.19
CA VAL A 93 3.15 10.13 -2.13
C VAL A 93 2.56 8.79 -1.72
N VAL A 94 2.49 8.55 -0.41
CA VAL A 94 1.84 7.36 0.17
C VAL A 94 0.89 7.80 1.27
N ILE A 95 -0.37 7.37 1.21
CA ILE A 95 -1.43 7.73 2.16
C ILE A 95 -2.13 6.46 2.60
N ARG A 96 -2.10 6.16 3.90
CA ARG A 96 -2.80 5.02 4.49
C ARG A 96 -3.83 5.47 5.51
N VAL A 97 -4.98 4.83 5.46
CA VAL A 97 -6.08 4.94 6.43
C VAL A 97 -6.30 3.56 7.05
N GLU A 98 -6.40 3.50 8.38
CA GLU A 98 -6.63 2.24 9.10
C GLU A 98 -7.38 2.46 10.42
N PRO A 99 -8.09 1.42 10.93
CA PRO A 99 -8.72 1.48 12.24
C PRO A 99 -7.69 1.62 13.34
N VAL A 100 -8.10 2.22 14.47
CA VAL A 100 -7.29 2.29 15.69
C VAL A 100 -7.93 1.53 16.84
N PRO A 101 -7.14 0.99 17.79
CA PRO A 101 -7.69 0.39 19.00
C PRO A 101 -8.58 1.39 19.76
N GLY A 102 -9.74 0.95 20.22
CA GLY A 102 -10.74 1.82 20.84
C GLY A 102 -11.73 2.48 19.87
N GLY A 103 -11.57 2.24 18.56
CA GLY A 103 -12.51 2.67 17.52
C GLY A 103 -12.08 3.94 16.78
N GLY A 104 -12.70 4.15 15.61
CA GLY A 104 -12.32 5.24 14.70
C GLY A 104 -11.14 4.86 13.81
N PHE A 105 -10.64 5.85 13.06
CA PHE A 105 -9.60 5.67 12.04
C PHE A 105 -8.49 6.70 12.20
N ARG A 106 -7.29 6.34 11.76
CA ARG A 106 -6.17 7.26 11.58
C ARG A 106 -5.78 7.36 10.12
N LEU A 107 -5.27 8.53 9.74
CA LEU A 107 -4.62 8.79 8.48
C LEU A 107 -3.12 9.01 8.70
N ALA A 108 -2.30 8.30 7.93
CA ALA A 108 -0.86 8.51 7.82
C ALA A 108 -0.53 8.84 6.36
N ALA A 109 -0.03 10.06 6.10
CA ALA A 109 0.44 10.47 4.78
C ALA A 109 1.94 10.79 4.81
N ARG A 110 2.65 10.37 3.77
CA ARG A 110 4.08 10.61 3.57
C ARG A 110 4.31 11.11 2.15
N GLN A 111 5.10 12.17 2.03
CA GLN A 111 5.67 12.62 0.77
C GLN A 111 7.17 12.46 0.86
N LEU A 112 7.76 11.78 -0.12
CA LEU A 112 9.20 11.54 -0.17
C LEU A 112 9.92 12.64 -0.94
N SER A 113 11.24 12.74 -0.78
CA SER A 113 12.07 13.80 -1.37
C SER A 113 12.60 13.47 -2.77
N GLY A 114 12.51 12.21 -3.19
CA GLY A 114 13.00 11.74 -4.48
C GLY A 114 11.95 11.86 -5.59
N ALA A 115 11.99 10.95 -6.56
CA ALA A 115 11.07 10.93 -7.69
C ALA A 115 10.49 9.53 -7.90
N GLY A 116 9.21 9.46 -8.25
CA GLY A 116 8.48 8.20 -8.42
C GLY A 116 9.19 7.24 -9.35
N GLY A 117 9.66 7.70 -10.52
CA GLY A 117 10.36 6.85 -11.49
C GLY A 117 11.81 6.49 -11.13
N TYR A 118 12.32 6.94 -9.98
CA TYR A 118 13.75 6.87 -9.64
C TYR A 118 13.96 6.46 -8.17
N ASP A 119 14.96 7.06 -7.50
CA ASP A 119 15.17 6.85 -6.08
C ASP A 119 14.09 7.55 -5.25
N PRO A 120 13.54 6.89 -4.21
CA PRO A 120 12.52 7.50 -3.36
C PRO A 120 13.05 8.65 -2.50
N GLY A 121 14.35 8.70 -2.22
CA GLY A 121 14.92 9.63 -1.25
C GLY A 121 14.46 9.32 0.19
N LYS A 122 14.15 10.37 0.95
CA LYS A 122 13.74 10.29 2.37
C LYS A 122 12.36 10.91 2.56
N ILE A 123 11.72 10.68 3.70
CA ILE A 123 10.47 11.37 4.05
C ILE A 123 10.73 12.88 4.17
N ALA A 124 10.10 13.67 3.30
CA ALA A 124 10.18 15.13 3.29
C ALA A 124 9.02 15.78 4.04
N LYS A 125 7.81 15.22 3.93
CA LYS A 125 6.61 15.69 4.64
C LYS A 125 5.85 14.51 5.23
N ARG A 126 5.23 14.75 6.39
CA ARG A 126 4.40 13.76 7.08
C ARG A 126 3.15 14.39 7.66
N VAL A 127 2.06 13.63 7.64
CA VAL A 127 0.83 13.89 8.40
C VAL A 127 0.46 12.59 9.09
N ASP A 128 0.19 12.66 10.39
CA ASP A 128 -0.34 11.58 11.20
C ASP A 128 -1.45 12.16 12.07
N ARG A 129 -2.69 11.72 11.87
CA ARG A 129 -3.84 12.28 12.62
C ARG A 129 -4.98 11.29 12.74
N ALA A 130 -5.81 11.48 13.77
CA ALA A 130 -7.13 10.87 13.80
C ALA A 130 -8.00 11.46 12.67
N MET A 131 -8.88 10.63 12.12
CA MET A 131 -9.92 11.06 11.19
C MET A 131 -11.20 11.37 11.95
N THR A 132 -11.90 12.41 11.53
CA THR A 132 -13.24 12.71 12.03
C THR A 132 -14.25 11.68 11.50
N ALA A 133 -15.38 11.52 12.19
CA ALA A 133 -16.46 10.64 11.74
C ALA A 133 -16.95 11.03 10.32
N ALA A 134 -17.02 12.33 10.01
CA ALA A 134 -17.43 12.82 8.70
C ALA A 134 -16.43 12.43 7.60
N GLU A 135 -15.12 12.50 7.86
CA GLU A 135 -14.10 12.06 6.91
C GLU A 135 -14.16 10.55 6.65
N VAL A 136 -14.36 9.75 7.71
CA VAL A 136 -14.51 8.29 7.56
C VAL A 136 -15.76 7.96 6.73
N GLN A 137 -16.89 8.61 7.01
CA GLN A 137 -18.12 8.42 6.23
C GLN A 137 -17.96 8.90 4.79
N GLY A 138 -17.27 10.03 4.57
CA GLY A 138 -16.93 10.54 3.26
C GLY A 138 -16.12 9.54 2.44
N LEU A 139 -15.06 8.97 3.04
CA LEU A 139 -14.22 7.97 2.40
C LEU A 139 -15.01 6.69 2.08
N ARG A 140 -15.79 6.17 3.03
CA ARG A 140 -16.69 5.02 2.81
C ARG A 140 -17.63 5.27 1.64
N GLY A 141 -18.22 6.46 1.57
CA GLY A 141 -19.09 6.88 0.47
C GLY A 141 -18.37 6.91 -0.88
N VAL A 142 -17.14 7.43 -0.95
CA VAL A 142 -16.34 7.43 -2.19
C VAL A 142 -15.98 6.01 -2.61
N MET A 143 -15.55 5.16 -1.67
CA MET A 143 -15.23 3.76 -1.94
C MET A 143 -16.44 2.99 -2.49
N ALA A 144 -17.59 3.14 -1.85
CA ALA A 144 -18.84 2.47 -2.24
C ALA A 144 -19.34 2.95 -3.61
N ARG A 145 -19.39 4.27 -3.85
CA ARG A 145 -19.84 4.84 -5.14
C ARG A 145 -18.99 4.38 -6.33
N ASN A 146 -17.70 4.13 -6.09
CA ASN A 146 -16.76 3.72 -7.12
C ASN A 146 -16.55 2.19 -7.16
N ALA A 147 -17.21 1.43 -6.29
CA ALA A 147 -17.02 -0.01 -6.13
C ALA A 147 -15.53 -0.39 -6.16
N ILE A 148 -14.69 0.35 -5.43
CA ILE A 148 -13.22 0.27 -5.56
C ILE A 148 -12.70 -1.15 -5.35
N PHE A 149 -13.41 -1.88 -4.50
CA PHE A 149 -13.13 -3.22 -4.04
C PHE A 149 -13.57 -4.34 -4.99
N ASP A 150 -14.30 -3.97 -6.05
CA ASP A 150 -14.76 -4.86 -7.12
C ASP A 150 -14.05 -4.55 -8.46
N GLN A 151 -13.07 -3.63 -8.45
CA GLN A 151 -12.33 -3.25 -9.65
C GLN A 151 -11.39 -4.36 -10.13
N ALA A 152 -11.12 -4.39 -11.44
CA ALA A 152 -10.06 -5.21 -11.97
C ALA A 152 -8.69 -4.77 -11.39
N PRO A 153 -7.83 -5.72 -10.99
CA PRO A 153 -6.60 -5.43 -10.24
C PRO A 153 -5.58 -4.62 -11.04
N ALA A 154 -5.56 -4.75 -12.37
CA ALA A 154 -4.88 -3.81 -13.26
C ALA A 154 -5.59 -3.80 -14.62
N ASN A 155 -5.22 -2.85 -15.48
CA ASN A 155 -5.56 -2.84 -16.89
C ASN A 155 -4.27 -3.01 -17.72
N CYS A 156 -4.42 -2.96 -19.05
CA CYS A 156 -3.32 -3.18 -19.99
C CYS A 156 -2.65 -1.87 -20.42
N GLU A 157 -2.99 -0.76 -19.78
CA GLU A 157 -2.41 0.56 -20.06
C GLU A 157 -1.02 0.63 -19.43
N LEU A 158 -0.06 1.07 -20.23
CA LEU A 158 1.35 1.15 -19.89
C LEU A 158 1.95 2.35 -20.64
N GLY A 159 3.00 2.94 -20.09
CA GLY A 159 3.77 3.95 -20.79
C GLY A 159 5.17 4.15 -20.23
N MET A 160 5.95 5.01 -20.89
CA MET A 160 7.35 5.26 -20.51
C MET A 160 7.49 6.27 -19.37
N ASP A 161 6.62 7.29 -19.36
CA ASP A 161 6.51 8.30 -18.32
C ASP A 161 5.06 8.36 -17.81
N GLY A 162 4.71 9.32 -16.96
CA GLY A 162 3.39 9.42 -16.35
C GLY A 162 3.40 9.11 -14.86
N SER A 163 2.43 8.33 -14.38
CA SER A 163 2.33 8.00 -12.97
C SER A 163 1.74 6.61 -12.73
N GLU A 164 2.20 5.96 -11.66
CA GLU A 164 1.53 4.78 -11.12
C GLU A 164 0.60 5.17 -9.98
N TRP A 165 -0.68 4.81 -10.11
CA TRP A 165 -1.69 4.94 -9.08
C TRP A 165 -2.04 3.56 -8.54
N ILE A 166 -1.66 3.31 -7.30
CA ILE A 166 -1.84 2.01 -6.67
C ILE A 166 -2.74 2.17 -5.46
N ILE A 167 -3.80 1.38 -5.38
CA ILE A 167 -4.64 1.24 -4.19
C ILE A 167 -4.52 -0.18 -3.67
N GLU A 168 -4.25 -0.30 -2.38
CA GLU A 168 -4.30 -1.56 -1.65
C GLU A 168 -5.37 -1.48 -0.58
N GLY A 169 -6.17 -2.54 -0.47
CA GLY A 169 -7.26 -2.66 0.48
C GLY A 169 -7.13 -3.94 1.31
N VAL A 170 -7.45 -3.85 2.59
CA VAL A 170 -7.64 -5.01 3.47
C VAL A 170 -8.94 -4.83 4.24
N ASP A 171 -9.84 -5.79 4.15
CA ASP A 171 -10.99 -5.91 5.05
C ASP A 171 -11.16 -7.37 5.46
N ARG A 172 -12.33 -7.73 5.99
CA ARG A 172 -12.67 -9.12 6.34
C ARG A 172 -12.54 -10.13 5.19
N ALA A 173 -12.64 -9.70 3.93
CA ALA A 173 -12.47 -10.55 2.75
C ALA A 173 -10.98 -10.72 2.35
N GLY A 174 -10.08 -9.97 2.99
CA GLY A 174 -8.64 -10.06 2.81
C GLY A 174 -8.05 -8.96 1.94
N TYR A 175 -6.86 -9.22 1.43
CA TYR A 175 -6.05 -8.28 0.66
C TYR A 175 -6.53 -8.13 -0.78
N ARG A 176 -6.60 -6.90 -1.27
CA ARG A 176 -6.84 -6.55 -2.68
C ARG A 176 -5.86 -5.48 -3.15
N PHE A 177 -5.52 -5.54 -4.43
CA PHE A 177 -4.57 -4.65 -5.09
C PHE A 177 -5.17 -4.13 -6.39
N PHE A 178 -5.03 -2.83 -6.63
CA PHE A 178 -5.51 -2.15 -7.82
C PHE A 178 -4.43 -1.19 -8.33
N LYS A 179 -4.13 -1.22 -9.63
CA LYS A 179 -3.13 -0.35 -10.26
C LYS A 179 -3.67 0.25 -11.56
N ARG A 180 -3.41 1.54 -11.80
CA ARG A 180 -3.65 2.22 -13.08
C ARG A 180 -2.47 3.11 -13.42
N TRP A 181 -2.08 3.11 -14.69
CA TRP A 181 -1.08 4.03 -15.23
C TRP A 181 -1.78 5.32 -15.68
N SER A 182 -1.37 6.45 -15.10
CA SER A 182 -1.83 7.81 -15.41
C SER A 182 -3.35 7.98 -15.63
N PRO A 183 -4.22 7.51 -14.71
CA PRO A 183 -5.65 7.60 -14.91
C PRO A 183 -6.13 9.06 -14.91
N ASP A 184 -6.94 9.43 -15.91
CA ASP A 184 -7.63 10.72 -15.99
C ASP A 184 -9.04 10.68 -15.37
N ASP A 185 -9.61 9.49 -15.19
CA ASP A 185 -10.90 9.26 -14.54
C ASP A 185 -10.97 7.90 -13.79
N GLY A 186 -12.18 7.50 -13.42
CA GLY A 186 -12.45 6.18 -12.86
C GLY A 186 -12.20 6.03 -11.36
N ALA A 187 -12.48 4.81 -10.87
CA ALA A 187 -12.53 4.49 -9.45
C ALA A 187 -11.20 4.76 -8.72
N ILE A 188 -10.08 4.36 -9.32
CA ILE A 188 -8.75 4.49 -8.73
C ILE A 188 -8.40 5.98 -8.57
N ARG A 189 -8.67 6.78 -9.60
CA ARG A 189 -8.43 8.22 -9.55
C ARG A 189 -9.34 8.91 -8.53
N ALA A 190 -10.63 8.61 -8.54
CA ALA A 190 -11.60 9.21 -7.63
C ALA A 190 -11.23 8.96 -6.15
N VAL A 191 -10.85 7.71 -5.81
CA VAL A 191 -10.43 7.35 -4.46
C VAL A 191 -9.07 7.97 -4.10
N GLY A 192 -8.09 7.93 -5.02
CA GLY A 192 -6.77 8.54 -4.81
C GLY A 192 -6.86 10.05 -4.58
N LEU A 193 -7.67 10.77 -5.36
CA LEU A 193 -7.93 12.19 -5.18
C LEU A 193 -8.56 12.50 -3.81
N HIS A 194 -9.51 11.66 -3.37
CA HIS A 194 -10.12 11.82 -2.05
C HIS A 194 -9.09 11.67 -0.94
N LEU A 195 -8.20 10.66 -1.03
CA LEU A 195 -7.12 10.44 -0.06
C LEU A 195 -6.09 11.58 -0.07
N ILE A 196 -5.74 12.11 -1.24
CA ILE A 196 -4.91 13.32 -1.36
C ILE A 196 -5.57 14.48 -0.62
N GLY A 197 -6.87 14.71 -0.84
CA GLY A 197 -7.62 15.76 -0.13
C GLY A 197 -7.57 15.60 1.39
N LEU A 198 -7.72 14.38 1.89
CA LEU A 198 -7.62 14.08 3.33
C LEU A 198 -6.22 14.36 3.92
N SER A 199 -5.16 14.34 3.12
CA SER A 199 -3.82 14.74 3.60
C SER A 199 -3.69 16.25 3.87
N GLY A 200 -4.58 17.07 3.31
CA GLY A 200 -4.47 18.53 3.35
C GLY A 200 -3.37 19.09 2.45
N TRP A 201 -2.76 18.28 1.58
CA TRP A 201 -1.76 18.72 0.62
C TRP A 201 -2.38 19.13 -0.71
N SER A 202 -1.71 20.06 -1.39
CA SER A 202 -2.05 20.48 -2.74
C SER A 202 -0.86 20.25 -3.67
N PHE A 203 -1.15 19.77 -4.88
CA PHE A 203 -0.17 19.50 -5.93
C PHE A 203 -0.57 20.30 -7.17
N LYS A 204 0.42 20.82 -7.90
CA LYS A 204 0.16 21.58 -9.14
C LYS A 204 -0.47 20.69 -10.20
N ASP A 205 0.12 19.52 -10.43
CA ASP A 205 -0.31 18.56 -11.43
C ASP A 205 -0.70 17.24 -10.78
N VAL A 206 -1.87 16.73 -11.14
CA VAL A 206 -2.41 15.45 -10.67
C VAL A 206 -2.77 14.58 -11.87
N TYR A 207 -1.78 13.78 -12.26
CA TYR A 207 -1.81 12.78 -13.33
C TYR A 207 -1.25 11.47 -12.79
#